data_AF-A0A969MY39-F1
#
_entry.id   AF-A0A969MY39-F1
#
_cell.length_a   1.000
_cell.length_b   1.000
_cell.length_c   1.000
_cell.angle_alpha   90.00
_cell.angle_beta   90.00
_cell.angle_gamma   90.00
#
_symmetry.space_group_name_H-M   'P 1'
#
loop_
_entity.id
_entity.type
_entity.pdbx_description
1 polymer ?
#
loop_
_entity_poly.entity_id
_entity_poly.type
_entity_poly.pdbx_seq_one_letter_code
_entity_poly.pdbx_strand_id
1 'polypeptide(L)'
;MANFRASNKISTKILDFLDLNIPRVWLDSGDQYRCQQLLFTTRLNNTLHACPWAVEASRNLLLSRYLGKAHQPPHKTIFASRKSAQKRRTNLEEKVLELFPEAEVIDFATLSIEETIQVCQSCETFVGFHGAAFANLIFCQPGTKVIEFQIENTLHNHQYYFFPSPNSLKCTHHIHISSKHIP
;
A
#
# COMPACT_ATOMS: atom_id res chain seq x y z
N MET A 1 32.90 15.28 -18.68
CA MET A 1 32.28 15.33 -17.33
C MET A 1 30.79 15.56 -17.52
N ALA A 2 29.99 14.50 -17.47
CA ALA A 2 28.54 14.60 -17.64
C ALA A 2 27.88 14.94 -16.30
N ASN A 3 27.11 16.02 -16.30
CA ASN A 3 26.42 16.55 -15.12
C ASN A 3 25.25 15.65 -14.73
N PHE A 4 25.25 15.21 -13.48
CA PHE A 4 24.16 14.49 -12.84
C PHE A 4 22.86 15.33 -12.87
N ARG A 5 21.79 14.79 -13.48
CA ARG A 5 20.42 15.20 -13.17
C ARG A 5 19.73 14.04 -12.45
N ALA A 6 19.18 14.37 -11.28
CA ALA A 6 18.62 13.42 -10.32
C ALA A 6 17.70 12.39 -11.00
N SER A 7 18.14 11.14 -11.04
CA SER A 7 17.25 10.01 -11.28
C SER A 7 16.12 10.10 -10.26
N ASN A 8 14.86 9.95 -10.70
CA ASN A 8 13.70 9.86 -9.84
C ASN A 8 14.04 8.99 -8.61
N LYS A 9 14.14 9.59 -7.41
CA LYS A 9 14.55 8.92 -6.15
C LYS A 9 13.78 7.63 -5.83
N ILE A 10 12.65 7.40 -6.51
CA ILE A 10 11.79 6.22 -6.41
C ILE A 10 12.43 5.00 -7.11
N SER A 11 13.13 5.17 -8.25
CA SER A 11 13.64 4.03 -9.02
C SER A 11 14.82 3.34 -8.32
N THR A 12 15.69 4.08 -7.65
CA THR A 12 16.85 3.49 -6.96
C THR A 12 16.44 2.66 -5.75
N LYS A 13 15.46 3.13 -4.94
CA LYS A 13 15.01 2.42 -3.74
C LYS A 13 14.46 1.02 -4.03
N ILE A 14 13.70 0.86 -5.12
CA ILE A 14 13.16 -0.45 -5.52
C ILE A 14 14.30 -1.37 -5.99
N LEU A 15 15.25 -0.84 -6.76
CA LEU A 15 16.41 -1.61 -7.22
C LEU A 15 17.33 -2.04 -6.07
N ASP A 16 17.49 -1.19 -5.05
CA ASP A 16 18.23 -1.50 -3.83
C ASP A 16 17.50 -2.57 -3.01
N PHE A 17 16.17 -2.46 -2.88
CA PHE A 17 15.35 -3.46 -2.19
C PHE A 17 15.46 -4.84 -2.83
N LEU A 18 15.43 -4.92 -4.17
CA LEU A 18 15.55 -6.18 -4.89
C LEU A 18 16.94 -6.81 -4.78
N ASP A 19 17.94 -6.08 -4.30
CA ASP A 19 19.32 -6.54 -4.10
C ASP A 19 19.89 -7.26 -5.35
N LEU A 20 19.56 -6.72 -6.54
CA LEU A 20 20.00 -7.31 -7.79
C LEU A 20 21.46 -6.96 -8.00
N ASN A 21 22.34 -7.97 -7.97
CA ASN A 21 23.76 -7.84 -8.30
C ASN A 21 23.97 -7.74 -9.83
N ILE A 22 23.39 -6.71 -10.44
CA ILE A 22 23.49 -6.41 -11.87
C ILE A 22 24.05 -5.00 -12.07
N PRO A 23 24.98 -4.79 -13.03
CA PRO A 23 25.46 -3.46 -13.36
C PRO A 23 24.31 -2.53 -13.73
N ARG A 24 24.28 -1.35 -13.10
CA ARG A 24 23.26 -0.33 -13.35
C ARG A 24 23.79 0.70 -14.34
N VAL A 25 23.12 0.84 -15.47
CA VAL A 25 23.45 1.85 -16.49
C VAL A 25 22.23 2.76 -16.64
N TRP A 26 22.43 4.06 -16.47
CA TRP A 26 21.40 5.06 -16.73
C TRP A 26 21.51 5.50 -18.18
N LEU A 27 20.38 5.49 -18.88
CA LEU A 27 20.29 5.86 -20.29
C LEU A 27 19.80 7.31 -20.41
N ASP A 28 20.44 8.08 -21.28
CA ASP A 28 20.07 9.45 -21.60
C ASP A 28 18.90 9.48 -22.60
N SER A 29 18.00 10.45 -22.42
CA SER A 29 16.84 10.60 -23.28
C SER A 29 17.25 11.06 -24.68
N GLY A 30 16.80 10.32 -25.70
CA GLY A 30 17.05 10.66 -27.11
C GLY A 30 18.24 9.93 -27.73
N ASP A 31 19.03 9.23 -26.92
CA ASP A 31 20.13 8.41 -27.39
C ASP A 31 19.66 7.05 -27.92
N GLN A 32 20.48 6.45 -28.79
CA GLN A 32 20.25 5.12 -29.34
C GLN A 32 21.22 4.12 -28.71
N TYR A 33 20.68 3.04 -28.15
CA TYR A 33 21.45 1.99 -27.51
C TYR A 33 21.28 0.67 -28.25
N ARG A 34 22.39 -0.02 -28.51
CA ARG A 34 22.39 -1.37 -29.07
C ARG A 34 22.73 -2.36 -27.96
N CYS A 35 21.88 -3.37 -27.79
CA CYS A 35 22.12 -4.50 -26.90
C CYS A 35 21.91 -5.80 -27.67
N GLN A 36 22.55 -6.87 -27.22
CA GLN A 36 22.34 -8.20 -27.80
C GLN A 36 20.95 -8.75 -27.44
N GLN A 37 20.47 -8.44 -26.24
CA GLN A 37 19.16 -8.83 -25.74
C GLN A 37 18.61 -7.72 -24.84
N LEU A 38 17.35 -7.34 -25.07
CA LEU A 38 16.62 -6.40 -24.24
C LEU A 38 15.54 -7.14 -23.47
N LEU A 39 15.66 -7.15 -22.14
CA LEU A 39 14.61 -7.60 -21.24
C LEU A 39 13.93 -6.36 -20.67
N PHE A 40 12.62 -6.26 -20.83
CA PHE A 40 11.82 -5.17 -20.25
C PHE A 40 10.61 -5.77 -19.54
N THR A 41 10.16 -5.10 -18.49
CA THR A 41 8.93 -5.49 -17.80
C THR A 41 7.74 -4.95 -18.59
N THR A 42 6.73 -5.80 -18.78
CA THR A 42 5.42 -5.34 -19.27
C THR A 42 4.79 -4.45 -18.21
N ARG A 43 4.04 -3.41 -18.62
CA ARG A 43 3.21 -2.67 -17.66
C ARG A 43 2.25 -3.64 -16.97
N LEU A 44 2.36 -3.73 -15.65
CA LEU A 44 1.57 -4.67 -14.85
C LEU A 44 0.09 -4.27 -14.81
N ASN A 45 -0.21 -2.97 -14.86
CA ASN A 45 -1.56 -2.44 -14.84
C ASN A 45 -1.73 -1.41 -15.97
N ASN A 46 -2.75 -1.59 -16.81
CA ASN A 46 -3.20 -0.61 -17.80
C ASN A 46 -4.48 0.13 -17.36
N THR A 47 -5.01 -0.22 -16.17
CA THR A 47 -6.25 0.32 -15.59
C THR A 47 -6.03 0.64 -14.10
N LEU A 48 -7.05 1.18 -13.45
CA LEU A 48 -7.11 1.36 -12.00
C LEU A 48 -7.36 0.04 -11.24
N HIS A 49 -7.01 -1.11 -11.80
CA HIS A 49 -7.15 -2.40 -11.13
C HIS A 49 -5.77 -3.02 -10.91
N ALA A 50 -5.55 -3.53 -9.71
CA ALA A 50 -4.33 -4.25 -9.39
C ALA A 50 -4.34 -5.62 -10.09
N CYS A 51 -3.27 -5.95 -10.82
CA CYS A 51 -3.08 -7.29 -11.38
C CYS A 51 -2.96 -8.33 -10.24
N PRO A 52 -3.87 -9.32 -10.13
CA PRO A 52 -3.87 -10.23 -8.99
C PRO A 52 -2.58 -11.03 -8.83
N TRP A 53 -1.99 -11.47 -9.96
CA TRP A 53 -0.69 -12.16 -9.94
C TRP A 53 0.42 -11.26 -9.37
N ALA A 54 0.46 -9.98 -9.76
CA ALA A 54 1.47 -9.05 -9.28
C ALA A 54 1.30 -8.76 -7.78
N VAL A 55 0.06 -8.64 -7.30
CA VAL A 55 -0.25 -8.50 -5.87
C VAL A 55 0.24 -9.71 -5.09
N GLU A 56 -0.09 -10.91 -5.55
CA GLU A 56 0.28 -12.16 -4.90
C GLU A 56 1.80 -12.37 -4.89
N ALA A 57 2.46 -12.14 -6.03
CA ALA A 57 3.91 -12.21 -6.13
C ALA A 57 4.60 -11.22 -5.20
N SER A 58 4.10 -9.98 -5.13
CA SER A 58 4.64 -8.94 -4.24
C SER A 58 4.44 -9.29 -2.77
N ARG A 59 3.24 -9.77 -2.40
CA ARG A 59 2.93 -10.24 -1.04
C ARG A 59 3.88 -11.37 -0.64
N ASN A 60 3.98 -12.42 -1.44
CA ASN A 60 4.79 -13.59 -1.10
C ASN A 60 6.28 -13.25 -0.99
N LEU A 61 6.81 -12.45 -1.92
CA LEU A 61 8.19 -11.98 -1.87
C LEU A 61 8.47 -11.24 -0.55
N LEU A 62 7.62 -10.27 -0.19
CA LEU A 62 7.83 -9.43 0.98
C LEU A 62 7.60 -10.17 2.29
N LEU A 63 6.55 -10.97 2.40
CA LEU A 63 6.29 -11.78 3.59
C LEU A 63 7.42 -12.80 3.81
N SER A 64 7.90 -13.48 2.76
CA SER A 64 9.02 -14.43 2.91
C SER A 64 10.31 -13.79 3.40
N ARG A 65 10.52 -12.49 3.10
CA ARG A 65 11.73 -11.76 3.45
C ARG A 65 11.71 -11.23 4.88
N TYR A 66 10.53 -10.78 5.35
CA TYR A 66 10.40 -10.05 6.61
C TYR A 66 9.64 -10.79 7.71
N LEU A 67 8.87 -11.82 7.37
CA LEU A 67 8.05 -12.53 8.33
C LEU A 67 8.74 -13.81 8.80
N GLY A 68 8.95 -13.91 10.12
CA GLY A 68 9.44 -15.13 10.76
C GLY A 68 8.38 -16.24 10.82
N LYS A 69 8.78 -17.42 11.34
CA LYS A 69 7.88 -18.60 11.43
C LYS A 69 6.75 -18.44 12.47
N ALA A 70 6.87 -17.52 13.43
CA ALA A 70 5.86 -17.33 14.45
C ALA A 70 4.73 -16.42 13.94
N HIS A 71 3.52 -16.95 13.84
CA HIS A 71 2.32 -16.18 13.52
C HIS A 71 1.36 -16.25 14.70
N GLN A 72 1.01 -15.09 15.24
CA GLN A 72 -0.12 -14.95 16.16
C GLN A 72 -1.38 -14.67 15.34
N PRO A 73 -2.56 -15.11 15.82
CA PRO A 73 -3.81 -14.71 15.20
C PRO A 73 -3.96 -13.18 15.25
N PRO A 74 -4.55 -12.58 14.21
CA PRO A 74 -4.83 -11.15 14.20
C PRO A 74 -5.83 -10.82 15.31
N HIS A 75 -5.56 -9.76 16.07
CA HIS A 75 -6.35 -9.38 17.24
C HIS A 75 -6.48 -7.86 17.41
N LYS A 76 -5.85 -7.07 16.53
CA LYS A 76 -5.81 -5.62 16.66
C LYS A 76 -6.81 -4.92 15.74
N THR A 77 -7.46 -3.89 16.27
CA THR A 77 -8.09 -2.87 15.44
C THR A 77 -7.06 -1.79 15.15
N ILE A 78 -6.82 -1.50 13.87
CA ILE A 78 -5.82 -0.54 13.41
C ILE A 78 -6.54 0.60 12.73
N PHE A 79 -6.29 1.83 13.16
CA PHE A 79 -6.73 3.03 12.47
C PHE A 79 -5.58 3.62 11.65
N ALA A 80 -5.72 3.61 10.33
CA ALA A 80 -4.75 4.18 9.41
C ALA A 80 -4.86 5.72 9.38
N SER A 81 -4.08 6.38 10.23
CA SER A 81 -4.05 7.83 10.33
C SER A 81 -3.40 8.48 9.11
N ARG A 82 -3.88 9.68 8.79
CA ARG A 82 -3.33 10.55 7.74
C ARG A 82 -2.64 11.76 8.35
N LYS A 83 -2.23 11.71 9.63
CA LYS A 83 -1.59 12.83 10.33
C LYS A 83 -0.37 13.37 9.59
N SER A 84 0.46 12.51 8.98
CA SER A 84 1.59 12.96 8.12
C SER A 84 1.26 13.14 6.63
N ALA A 85 0.01 12.93 6.21
CA ALA A 85 -0.34 13.06 4.79
C ALA A 85 -0.27 14.52 4.33
N GLN A 86 0.36 14.77 3.18
CA GLN A 86 0.41 16.12 2.60
C GLN A 86 -0.88 16.54 1.88
N LYS A 87 -1.73 15.57 1.52
CA LYS A 87 -3.00 15.80 0.80
C LYS A 87 -4.15 15.07 1.47
N ARG A 88 -5.35 15.64 1.38
CA ARG A 88 -6.59 15.08 1.95
C ARG A 88 -6.44 14.80 3.46
N ARG A 89 -5.84 15.74 4.20
CA ARG A 89 -5.91 15.75 5.66
C ARG A 89 -7.35 16.04 6.07
N THR A 90 -7.82 15.39 7.11
CA THR A 90 -9.16 15.59 7.66
C THR A 90 -9.06 15.72 9.17
N ASN A 91 -9.80 16.67 9.73
CA ASN A 91 -10.00 16.80 11.18
C ASN A 91 -11.06 15.83 11.70
N LEU A 92 -11.66 15.00 10.83
CA LEU A 92 -12.65 14.01 11.21
C LEU A 92 -12.02 12.73 11.79
N GLU A 93 -10.69 12.58 11.77
CA GLU A 93 -10.03 11.40 12.38
C GLU A 93 -10.38 11.25 13.85
N GLU A 94 -10.38 12.34 14.61
CA GLU A 94 -10.73 12.33 16.04
C GLU A 94 -12.14 11.79 16.27
N LYS A 95 -13.13 12.28 15.50
CA LYS A 95 -14.52 11.79 15.58
C LYS A 95 -14.67 10.33 15.20
N VAL A 96 -13.90 9.85 14.23
CA VAL A 96 -13.93 8.43 13.86
C VAL A 96 -13.26 7.59 14.93
N LEU A 97 -12.15 8.06 15.52
CA LEU A 97 -11.46 7.37 16.60
C LEU A 97 -12.34 7.22 17.85
N GLU A 98 -13.26 8.17 18.12
CA GLU A 98 -14.27 8.03 19.16
C GLU A 98 -15.17 6.79 18.97
N LEU A 99 -15.40 6.34 17.73
CA LEU A 99 -16.16 5.12 17.42
C LEU A 99 -15.33 3.84 17.60
N PHE A 100 -14.01 3.96 17.67
CA PHE A 100 -13.06 2.84 17.80
C PHE A 100 -12.04 3.15 18.91
N PRO A 101 -12.47 3.25 20.18
CA PRO A 101 -11.59 3.68 21.28
C PRO A 101 -10.39 2.75 21.52
N GLU A 102 -10.52 1.47 21.16
CA GLU A 102 -9.46 0.46 21.27
C GLU A 102 -8.52 0.41 20.05
N ALA A 103 -8.71 1.29 19.06
CA ALA A 103 -7.92 1.25 17.83
C ALA A 103 -6.49 1.76 18.05
N GLU A 104 -5.52 1.01 17.55
CA GLU A 104 -4.14 1.47 17.45
C GLU A 104 -4.00 2.43 16.27
N VAL A 105 -3.62 3.68 16.56
CA VAL A 105 -3.47 4.74 15.55
C VAL A 105 -2.11 4.61 14.87
N ILE A 106 -2.11 4.22 13.61
CA ILE A 106 -0.90 3.97 12.83
C ILE A 106 -0.75 4.98 11.71
N ASP A 107 0.39 5.67 11.68
CA ASP A 107 0.84 6.43 10.52
C ASP A 107 1.80 5.59 9.68
N PHE A 108 1.27 4.93 8.65
CA PHE A 108 2.07 4.07 7.78
C PHE A 108 3.19 4.81 7.04
N ALA A 109 3.14 6.14 6.93
CA ALA A 109 4.20 6.90 6.27
C ALA A 109 5.51 6.96 7.09
N THR A 110 5.43 6.67 8.40
CA THR A 110 6.60 6.68 9.30
C THR A 110 7.21 5.31 9.51
N LEU A 111 6.55 4.24 9.04
CA LEU A 111 7.00 2.86 9.24
C LEU A 111 7.94 2.40 8.12
N SER A 112 8.89 1.56 8.49
CA SER A 112 9.60 0.70 7.55
C SER A 112 8.66 -0.37 6.96
N ILE A 113 9.12 -1.06 5.91
CA ILE A 113 8.34 -2.14 5.30
C ILE A 113 8.16 -3.32 6.27
N GLU A 114 9.17 -3.62 7.09
CA GLU A 114 9.11 -4.69 8.09
C GLU A 114 8.08 -4.37 9.17
N GLU A 115 8.12 -3.16 9.74
CA GLU A 115 7.13 -2.70 10.73
C GLU A 115 5.72 -2.66 10.14
N THR A 116 5.57 -2.19 8.90
CA THR A 116 4.28 -2.21 8.19
C THR A 116 3.72 -3.63 8.09
N ILE A 117 4.57 -4.61 7.71
CA ILE A 117 4.16 -6.01 7.63
C ILE A 117 3.76 -6.54 9.01
N GLN A 118 4.54 -6.27 10.06
CA GLN A 118 4.23 -6.72 11.42
C GLN A 118 2.88 -6.17 11.92
N VAL A 119 2.64 -4.87 11.73
CA VAL A 119 1.37 -4.21 12.05
C VAL A 119 0.23 -4.88 11.30
N CYS A 120 0.33 -5.01 9.97
CA CYS A 120 -0.69 -5.62 9.15
C CYS A 120 -0.97 -7.09 9.49
N GLN A 121 0.05 -7.88 9.84
CA GLN A 121 -0.11 -9.29 10.23
C GLN A 121 -0.86 -9.45 11.55
N SER A 122 -0.87 -8.45 12.42
CA SER A 122 -1.65 -8.44 13.67
C SER A 122 -3.07 -7.87 13.51
N CYS A 123 -3.41 -7.35 12.32
CA CYS A 123 -4.63 -6.59 12.06
C CYS A 123 -5.87 -7.49 11.87
N GLU A 124 -6.79 -7.44 12.83
CA GLU A 124 -8.12 -8.04 12.71
C GLU A 124 -9.07 -7.10 11.98
N THR A 125 -9.06 -5.81 12.35
CA THR A 125 -9.93 -4.78 11.75
C THR A 125 -9.09 -3.60 11.31
N PHE A 126 -9.12 -3.28 10.02
CA PHE A 126 -8.44 -2.14 9.42
C PHE A 126 -9.44 -1.02 9.18
N VAL A 127 -9.26 0.11 9.84
CA VAL A 127 -10.14 1.28 9.78
C VAL A 127 -9.37 2.45 9.20
N GLY A 128 -9.99 3.26 8.35
CA GLY A 128 -9.35 4.51 7.93
C GLY A 128 -10.08 5.25 6.84
N PHE A 129 -9.57 6.43 6.50
CA PHE A 129 -10.08 7.22 5.38
C PHE A 129 -9.47 6.79 4.06
N HIS A 130 -10.28 6.75 3.00
CA HIS A 130 -9.90 6.36 1.64
C HIS A 130 -8.51 6.89 1.25
N GLY A 131 -7.61 6.00 0.79
CA GLY A 131 -6.31 6.40 0.25
C GLY A 131 -5.20 5.36 0.31
N ALA A 132 -3.96 5.85 0.25
CA ALA A 132 -2.79 5.01 0.02
C ALA A 132 -2.49 4.00 1.13
N ALA A 133 -2.93 4.25 2.38
CA ALA A 133 -2.74 3.30 3.47
C ALA A 133 -3.44 1.94 3.22
N PHE A 134 -4.51 1.92 2.42
CA PHE A 134 -5.22 0.70 2.06
C PHE A 134 -4.39 -0.21 1.14
N ALA A 135 -3.34 0.31 0.49
CA ALA A 135 -2.40 -0.54 -0.23
C ALA A 135 -1.71 -1.56 0.70
N ASN A 136 -1.60 -1.27 2.00
CA ASN A 136 -0.99 -2.17 2.99
C ASN A 136 -1.87 -3.37 3.33
N LEU A 137 -3.15 -3.38 2.92
CA LEU A 137 -4.04 -4.55 3.08
C LEU A 137 -3.46 -5.81 2.42
N ILE A 138 -2.61 -5.65 1.41
CA ILE A 138 -1.89 -6.77 0.78
C ILE A 138 -1.02 -7.55 1.77
N PHE A 139 -0.74 -7.03 2.96
CA PHE A 139 0.03 -7.68 4.02
C PHE A 139 -0.82 -8.19 5.18
N CYS A 140 -2.13 -7.91 5.23
CA CYS A 140 -3.01 -8.40 6.28
C CYS A 140 -3.26 -9.91 6.18
N GLN A 141 -3.77 -10.55 7.22
CA GLN A 141 -4.18 -11.95 7.16
C GLN A 141 -5.55 -12.10 6.47
N PRO A 142 -5.86 -13.24 5.84
CA PRO A 142 -7.20 -13.48 5.31
C PRO A 142 -8.26 -13.35 6.41
N GLY A 143 -9.39 -12.73 6.11
CA GLY A 143 -10.45 -12.49 7.08
C GLY A 143 -10.37 -11.15 7.83
N THR A 144 -9.33 -10.33 7.59
CA THR A 144 -9.29 -8.95 8.11
C THR A 144 -10.54 -8.18 7.67
N LYS A 145 -11.23 -7.58 8.64
CA LYS A 145 -12.37 -6.68 8.40
C LYS A 145 -11.85 -5.32 8.00
N VAL A 146 -12.47 -4.67 7.02
CA VAL A 146 -12.03 -3.37 6.51
C VAL A 146 -13.20 -2.39 6.60
N ILE A 147 -12.96 -1.27 7.28
CA ILE A 147 -13.91 -0.17 7.42
C ILE A 147 -13.29 1.07 6.76
N GLU A 148 -13.87 1.46 5.64
CA GLU A 148 -13.38 2.59 4.84
C GLU A 148 -14.32 3.78 4.95
N PHE A 149 -13.77 4.91 5.39
CA PHE A 149 -14.46 6.19 5.42
C PHE A 149 -14.16 7.00 4.16
N GLN A 150 -15.21 7.44 3.49
CA GLN A 150 -15.11 8.33 2.33
C GLN A 150 -15.71 9.70 2.65
N ILE A 151 -15.01 10.77 2.25
CA ILE A 151 -15.49 12.15 2.36
C ILE A 151 -16.25 12.50 1.08
N GLU A 152 -17.52 12.86 1.23
CA GLU A 152 -18.53 13.05 0.19
C GLU A 152 -18.08 13.95 -0.99
N ASN A 153 -17.20 14.92 -0.78
CA ASN A 153 -16.76 15.87 -1.83
C ASN A 153 -15.50 15.44 -2.62
N THR A 154 -15.06 14.18 -2.52
CA THR A 154 -13.89 13.68 -3.28
C THR A 154 -14.27 12.87 -4.53
N LEU A 155 -15.48 13.08 -5.06
CA LEU A 155 -16.09 12.43 -6.22
C LEU A 155 -15.35 12.69 -7.55
N HIS A 156 -14.13 12.18 -7.72
CA HIS A 156 -13.52 12.07 -9.06
C HIS A 156 -12.66 10.81 -9.28
N ASN A 157 -12.46 9.94 -8.29
CA ASN A 157 -11.71 8.69 -8.49
C ASN A 157 -12.31 7.56 -7.65
N HIS A 158 -13.51 7.11 -8.03
CA HIS A 158 -13.94 5.77 -7.65
C HIS A 158 -13.04 4.80 -8.40
N GLN A 159 -12.30 3.95 -7.69
CA GLN A 159 -11.85 2.61 -8.11
C GLN A 159 -10.50 2.27 -7.45
N TYR A 160 -10.51 1.67 -6.25
CA TYR A 160 -9.51 0.73 -5.68
C TYR A 160 -10.15 0.29 -4.33
N TYR A 161 -10.32 -0.96 -3.92
CA TYR A 161 -9.62 -2.22 -4.18
C TYR A 161 -10.63 -3.37 -4.18
N PHE A 162 -10.91 -3.97 -5.33
CA PHE A 162 -11.35 -5.36 -5.35
C PHE A 162 -10.10 -6.18 -5.65
N PHE A 163 -9.79 -7.15 -4.80
CA PHE A 163 -8.91 -8.26 -5.15
C PHE A 163 -9.81 -9.44 -5.54
N PRO A 164 -10.28 -9.56 -6.80
CA PRO A 164 -11.01 -10.71 -7.26
C PRO A 164 -9.99 -11.71 -7.81
N SER A 165 -9.17 -12.29 -6.93
CA SER A 165 -8.50 -13.55 -7.21
C SER A 165 -9.17 -14.61 -6.33
N PRO A 166 -9.41 -15.84 -6.83
CA PRO A 166 -9.92 -16.94 -6.00
C PRO A 166 -9.00 -17.26 -4.81
N ASN A 167 -7.75 -16.80 -4.81
CA ASN A 167 -6.76 -16.95 -3.75
C ASN A 167 -6.42 -15.64 -3.00
N SER A 168 -6.98 -14.49 -3.40
CA SER A 168 -6.68 -13.22 -2.71
C SER A 168 -7.50 -13.09 -1.42
N LEU A 169 -6.85 -12.49 -0.42
CA LEU A 169 -7.39 -12.12 0.90
C LEU A 169 -8.89 -11.79 0.84
N LYS A 170 -9.73 -12.70 1.36
CA LYS A 170 -11.15 -12.44 1.56
C LYS A 170 -11.30 -11.47 2.74
N CYS A 171 -11.15 -10.18 2.47
CA CYS A 171 -11.39 -9.13 3.46
C CYS A 171 -12.84 -8.65 3.35
N THR A 172 -13.57 -8.63 4.46
CA THR A 172 -14.95 -8.12 4.51
C THR A 172 -14.91 -6.59 4.53
N HIS A 173 -15.41 -5.93 3.48
CA HIS A 173 -15.37 -4.47 3.35
C HIS A 173 -16.72 -3.83 3.69
N HIS A 174 -16.71 -2.86 4.59
CA HIS A 174 -17.83 -1.98 4.90
C HIS A 174 -17.44 -0.54 4.55
N ILE A 175 -18.14 0.06 3.59
CA ILE A 175 -17.93 1.46 3.18
C ILE A 175 -18.92 2.33 3.95
N HIS A 176 -18.40 3.29 4.71
CA HIS A 176 -19.20 4.32 5.37
C HIS A 176 -18.91 5.68 4.73
N ILE A 177 -19.93 6.28 4.12
CA ILE A 177 -19.82 7.61 3.52
C ILE A 177 -20.18 8.62 4.61
N SER A 178 -19.20 9.39 5.06
CA SER A 178 -19.41 10.47 6.02
C SER A 178 -19.70 11.74 5.24
N SER A 179 -20.89 12.32 5.44
CA SER A 179 -21.13 13.73 5.16
C SER A 179 -20.30 14.59 6.13
N LYS A 180 -20.25 15.91 5.93
CA LYS A 180 -19.60 16.84 6.88
C LYS A 180 -20.16 16.78 8.32
N HIS A 181 -21.20 16.01 8.56
CA HIS A 181 -21.78 15.77 9.89
C HIS A 181 -21.75 14.27 10.20
N ILE A 182 -20.72 13.84 10.94
CA ILE A 182 -20.82 12.67 11.81
C ILE A 182 -21.64 13.16 13.03
N PRO A 183 -22.79 12.53 13.34
CA PRO A 183 -23.64 12.93 14.46
C PRO A 183 -22.93 12.87 15.80
#